data_AF-A0AA86JI50-F1
#
_entry.id   AF-A0AA86JI50-F1
#
_cell.length_a   1.000
_cell.length_b   1.000
_cell.length_c   1.000
_cell.angle_alpha   90.00
_cell.angle_beta   90.00
_cell.angle_gamma   90.00
#
_symmetry.space_group_name_H-M   'P 1'
#
loop_
_entity.id
_entity.type
_entity.pdbx_description
1 polymer ?
#
loop_
_entity_poly.entity_id
_entity_poly.type
_entity_poly.pdbx_seq_one_letter_code
_entity_poly.pdbx_strand_id
1 'polypeptide(L)'
;MMTILEILTGKRVNNKVLNPALEVIKDSYGDIRHDNYEIVVDNEGDLQVKIPSLVKKDEYEYKKITEYEYQKVMCMKISELYNGKNQEYIAKKFYDIYGDKLELLYKDVNSIEELKQKVKSTKKNIDYLTYISIGAIVLQGIMLIIFNNISSLAKIIIGIGIILLFSFSIFQQFTEDKRVKTLIDGYVNVLKTDWYKSEMLKQYVFLCNIME
;
A
#
# COMPACT_ATOMS: atom_id res chain seq x y z
N MET A 1 -10.44 26.04 -6.82
CA MET A 1 -9.14 25.67 -6.22
C MET A 1 -8.68 24.35 -6.80
N MET A 2 -7.52 24.34 -7.47
CA MET A 2 -6.99 23.15 -8.14
C MET A 2 -5.55 22.88 -7.67
N THR A 3 -5.17 21.63 -7.51
CA THR A 3 -3.83 21.16 -7.08
C THR A 3 -3.16 20.32 -8.17
N ILE A 4 -1.84 20.10 -8.08
CA ILE A 4 -1.16 19.17 -9.00
C ILE A 4 -1.75 17.76 -8.84
N LEU A 5 -2.03 17.35 -7.61
CA LEU A 5 -2.69 16.08 -7.32
C LEU A 5 -4.01 15.91 -8.10
N GLU A 6 -4.86 16.95 -8.12
CA GLU A 6 -6.12 16.93 -8.88
C GLU A 6 -5.91 16.90 -10.39
N ILE A 7 -4.91 17.60 -10.92
CA ILE A 7 -4.54 17.51 -12.34
C ILE A 7 -4.12 16.07 -12.71
N LEU A 8 -3.28 15.46 -11.88
CA LEU A 8 -2.77 14.11 -12.10
C LEU A 8 -3.87 13.04 -11.98
N THR A 9 -4.80 13.24 -11.05
CA THR A 9 -5.95 12.35 -10.84
C THR A 9 -6.97 12.50 -11.98
N GLY A 10 -7.26 13.73 -12.41
CA GLY A 10 -8.24 14.02 -13.46
C GLY A 10 -7.80 13.59 -14.87
N LYS A 11 -6.50 13.60 -15.17
CA LYS A 11 -5.97 13.17 -16.48
C LYS A 11 -5.85 11.64 -16.65
N ARG A 12 -5.97 10.83 -15.58
CA ARG A 12 -5.71 9.38 -15.63
C ARG A 12 -6.81 8.53 -14.99
N VAL A 13 -8.05 8.75 -15.44
CA VAL A 13 -9.19 7.87 -15.15
C VAL A 13 -8.78 6.42 -15.54
N ASN A 14 -8.74 5.50 -14.57
CA ASN A 14 -8.40 4.06 -14.68
C ASN A 14 -6.95 3.56 -14.54
N ASN A 15 -5.96 4.34 -14.10
CA ASN A 15 -4.65 3.74 -13.80
C ASN A 15 -4.61 3.08 -12.40
N LYS A 16 -4.68 1.74 -12.39
CA LYS A 16 -4.71 0.89 -11.17
C LYS A 16 -3.48 1.01 -10.26
N VAL A 17 -2.35 1.53 -10.76
CA VAL A 17 -1.11 1.68 -9.99
C VAL A 17 -0.91 3.12 -9.53
N LEU A 18 -1.22 4.07 -10.42
CA LEU A 18 -1.07 5.49 -10.14
C LEU A 18 -2.09 5.97 -9.10
N ASN A 19 -3.36 5.60 -9.24
CA ASN A 19 -4.43 6.14 -8.40
C ASN A 19 -4.22 5.81 -6.91
N PRO A 20 -3.87 4.57 -6.51
CA PRO A 20 -3.56 4.28 -5.12
C PRO A 20 -2.38 5.09 -4.59
N ALA A 21 -1.35 5.34 -5.40
CA ALA A 21 -0.20 6.14 -4.99
C ALA A 21 -0.55 7.61 -4.74
N LEU A 22 -1.42 8.17 -5.60
CA LEU A 22 -1.93 9.53 -5.43
C LEU A 22 -2.87 9.63 -4.23
N GLU A 23 -3.70 8.62 -3.98
CA GLU A 23 -4.57 8.55 -2.79
C GLU A 23 -3.76 8.54 -1.50
N VAL A 24 -2.69 7.73 -1.42
CA VAL A 24 -1.81 7.73 -0.23
C VAL A 24 -1.23 9.12 0.05
N ILE A 25 -0.79 9.84 -1.00
CA ILE A 25 -0.31 11.22 -0.84
C ILE A 25 -1.45 12.13 -0.36
N LYS A 26 -2.63 12.00 -0.95
CA LYS A 26 -3.82 12.78 -0.56
C LYS A 26 -4.16 12.60 0.92
N ASP A 27 -4.14 11.36 1.40
CA ASP A 27 -4.54 11.04 2.77
C ASP A 27 -3.46 11.48 3.78
N SER A 28 -2.18 11.43 3.36
CA SER A 28 -1.05 11.79 4.24
C SER A 28 -0.77 13.29 4.29
N TYR A 29 -1.08 14.04 3.22
CA TYR A 29 -0.71 15.45 3.05
C TYR A 29 -1.90 16.35 2.67
N GLY A 30 -3.12 15.82 2.63
CA GLY A 30 -4.33 16.54 2.20
C GLY A 30 -4.65 17.78 3.04
N ASP A 31 -4.35 17.75 4.33
CA ASP A 31 -4.57 18.87 5.26
C ASP A 31 -3.65 20.07 4.97
N ILE A 32 -2.54 19.87 4.24
CA ILE A 32 -1.60 20.94 3.83
C ILE A 32 -2.24 21.90 2.82
N ARG A 33 -3.40 21.55 2.25
CA ARG A 33 -4.22 22.52 1.48
C ARG A 33 -4.60 23.77 2.29
N HIS A 34 -4.46 23.73 3.62
CA HIS A 34 -4.69 24.88 4.50
C HIS A 34 -3.49 25.79 4.71
N ASP A 35 -2.29 25.39 4.29
CA ASP A 35 -1.17 26.30 4.22
C ASP A 35 -1.42 27.24 3.04
N ASN A 36 -1.37 28.56 3.27
CA ASN A 36 -1.59 29.62 2.27
C ASN A 36 -0.52 29.65 1.14
N TYR A 37 0.08 28.49 0.84
CA TYR A 37 1.20 28.29 -0.06
C TYR A 37 0.62 27.96 -1.43
N GLU A 38 1.00 28.74 -2.43
CA GLU A 38 0.50 28.60 -3.79
C GLU A 38 1.64 28.29 -4.76
N ILE A 39 1.39 27.39 -5.70
CA ILE A 39 2.27 27.16 -6.84
C ILE A 39 1.98 28.24 -7.89
N VAL A 40 3.04 28.90 -8.31
CA VAL A 40 3.03 29.91 -9.37
C VAL A 40 4.11 29.58 -10.40
N VAL A 41 3.91 30.10 -11.62
CA VAL A 41 4.93 30.10 -12.67
C VAL A 41 5.55 31.48 -12.67
N ASP A 42 6.87 31.57 -12.60
CA ASP A 42 7.58 32.85 -12.69
C ASP A 42 7.65 33.35 -14.15
N ASN A 43 8.25 34.53 -14.34
CA ASN A 43 8.40 35.14 -15.66
C ASN A 43 9.35 34.37 -16.59
N GLU A 44 10.17 33.47 -16.05
CA GLU A 44 11.12 32.62 -16.78
C GLU A 44 10.50 31.26 -17.14
N GLY A 45 9.31 30.96 -16.62
CA GLY A 45 8.59 29.71 -16.84
C GLY A 45 8.90 28.61 -15.81
N ASP A 46 9.58 28.94 -14.72
CA ASP A 46 9.89 27.98 -13.67
C ASP A 46 8.84 27.99 -12.55
N LEU A 47 8.71 26.84 -11.87
CA LEU A 47 7.74 26.65 -10.81
C LEU A 47 8.30 27.14 -9.48
N GLN A 48 7.55 28.02 -8.82
CA GLN A 48 7.88 28.57 -7.51
C GLN A 48 6.72 28.38 -6.54
N VAL A 49 7.05 28.33 -5.25
CA VAL A 49 6.09 28.33 -4.15
C VAL A 49 6.00 29.75 -3.60
N LYS A 50 4.83 30.35 -3.74
CA LYS A 50 4.44 31.65 -3.20
C LYS A 50 3.95 31.45 -1.77
N ILE A 51 4.60 32.11 -0.82
CA ILE A 51 4.41 31.94 0.62
C ILE A 51 4.10 33.31 1.22
N PRO A 52 3.10 33.47 2.09
CA PRO A 52 2.89 34.72 2.80
C PRO A 52 4.09 35.05 3.69
N SER A 53 4.58 36.28 3.64
CA SER A 53 5.68 36.71 4.51
C SER A 53 5.24 36.71 5.97
N LEU A 54 6.09 36.17 6.83
CA LEU A 54 5.89 36.21 8.29
C LEU A 54 6.24 37.59 8.89
N VAL A 55 6.97 38.43 8.14
CA VAL A 55 7.52 39.70 8.63
C VAL A 55 6.65 40.88 8.23
N LYS A 56 6.04 40.84 7.04
CA LYS A 56 5.26 41.94 6.49
C LYS A 56 3.89 41.47 6.04
N LYS A 57 2.86 42.12 6.56
CA LYS A 57 1.47 41.92 6.16
C LYS A 57 1.35 42.30 4.68
N ASP A 58 0.75 41.42 3.88
CA ASP A 58 0.51 41.58 2.43
C ASP A 58 1.71 41.44 1.49
N GLU A 59 2.89 41.00 1.97
CA GLU A 59 4.00 40.59 1.11
C GLU A 59 4.08 39.06 0.95
N TYR A 60 4.63 38.61 -0.18
CA TYR A 60 4.87 37.19 -0.47
C TYR A 60 6.34 36.94 -0.73
N GLU A 61 6.84 35.84 -0.18
CA GLU A 61 8.14 35.27 -0.51
C GLU A 61 7.95 34.17 -1.56
N TYR A 62 8.90 34.11 -2.50
CA TYR A 62 8.90 33.11 -3.55
C TYR A 62 10.11 32.20 -3.36
N LYS A 63 9.86 30.90 -3.24
CA LYS A 63 10.90 29.88 -3.07
C LYS A 63 10.87 28.87 -4.19
N LYS A 64 12.01 28.24 -4.47
CA LYS A 64 12.07 27.19 -5.49
C LYS A 64 11.25 26.00 -5.03
N ILE A 65 10.50 25.40 -5.97
CA ILE A 65 9.68 24.21 -5.68
C ILE A 65 10.50 23.04 -5.14
N THR A 66 11.79 22.97 -5.50
CA THR A 66 12.77 21.94 -5.06
C THR A 66 13.12 22.01 -3.58
N GLU A 67 12.79 23.10 -2.89
CA GLU A 67 12.96 23.23 -1.43
C GLU A 67 11.89 22.45 -0.66
N TYR A 68 10.86 21.95 -1.34
CA TYR A 68 9.73 21.26 -0.74
C TYR A 68 9.68 19.81 -1.20
N GLU A 69 9.21 18.93 -0.31
CA GLU A 69 8.93 17.55 -0.65
C GLU A 69 7.81 17.46 -1.71
N TYR A 70 7.97 16.58 -2.69
CA TYR A 70 7.06 16.49 -3.84
C TYR A 70 5.60 16.19 -3.41
N GLN A 71 5.40 15.45 -2.32
CA GLN A 71 4.10 15.12 -1.75
C GLN A 71 3.38 16.39 -1.27
N LYS A 72 4.10 17.29 -0.59
CA LYS A 72 3.58 18.58 -0.15
C LYS A 72 3.25 19.46 -1.33
N VAL A 73 4.18 19.54 -2.29
CA VAL A 73 4.00 20.27 -3.55
C VAL A 73 2.75 19.78 -4.28
N MET A 74 2.50 18.47 -4.34
CA MET A 74 1.32 17.92 -5.00
C MET A 74 0.00 18.40 -4.38
N CYS A 75 -0.01 18.66 -3.07
CA CYS A 75 -1.18 19.12 -2.33
C CYS A 75 -1.33 20.64 -2.26
N MET A 76 -0.32 21.42 -2.68
CA MET A 76 -0.41 22.88 -2.71
C MET A 76 -1.39 23.38 -3.78
N LYS A 77 -2.04 24.52 -3.48
CA LYS A 77 -2.93 25.21 -4.42
C LYS A 77 -2.16 25.73 -5.61
N ILE A 78 -2.67 25.55 -6.82
CA ILE A 78 -2.20 26.27 -7.99
C ILE A 78 -2.93 27.61 -8.03
N SER A 79 -2.17 28.71 -8.10
CA SER A 79 -2.75 30.05 -8.15
C SER A 79 -3.60 30.21 -9.44
N GLU A 80 -4.80 30.76 -9.31
CA GLU A 80 -5.91 30.67 -10.30
C GLU A 80 -5.70 31.49 -11.59
N LEU A 81 -4.55 32.14 -11.77
CA LEU A 81 -4.32 33.12 -12.83
C LEU A 81 -4.11 32.56 -14.25
N TYR A 82 -4.28 31.27 -14.50
CA TYR A 82 -3.86 30.70 -15.78
C TYR A 82 -4.80 29.62 -16.37
N ASN A 83 -5.36 29.95 -17.55
CA ASN A 83 -6.21 29.13 -18.42
C ASN A 83 -5.74 27.66 -18.58
N GLY A 84 -6.66 26.76 -18.94
CA GLY A 84 -6.45 25.29 -19.03
C GLY A 84 -5.20 24.78 -19.76
N LYS A 85 -4.58 25.55 -20.66
CA LYS A 85 -3.27 25.24 -21.28
C LYS A 85 -2.10 25.23 -20.29
N ASN A 86 -2.20 25.95 -19.17
CA ASN A 86 -1.14 26.04 -18.18
C ASN A 86 -1.16 24.91 -17.15
N GLN A 87 -2.27 24.19 -17.01
CA GLN A 87 -2.35 23.02 -16.14
C GLN A 87 -1.44 21.89 -16.65
N GLU A 88 -1.42 21.69 -17.97
CA GLU A 88 -0.53 20.74 -18.62
C GLU A 88 0.94 21.15 -18.50
N TYR A 89 1.22 22.45 -18.61
CA TYR A 89 2.56 22.99 -18.42
C TYR A 89 3.08 22.76 -16.99
N ILE A 90 2.28 23.10 -15.97
CA ILE A 90 2.64 22.91 -14.56
C ILE A 90 2.85 21.43 -14.26
N ALA A 91 1.95 20.55 -14.72
CA ALA A 91 2.10 19.12 -14.53
C ALA A 91 3.37 18.57 -15.21
N LYS A 92 3.69 19.05 -16.43
CA LYS A 92 4.90 18.66 -17.14
C LYS A 92 6.15 19.09 -16.39
N LYS A 93 6.27 20.36 -16.01
CA LYS A 93 7.40 20.89 -15.23
C LYS A 93 7.54 20.16 -13.89
N PHE A 94 6.44 19.83 -13.23
CA PHE A 94 6.47 19.02 -12.01
C PHE A 94 7.03 17.62 -12.26
N TYR A 95 6.61 16.94 -13.32
CA TYR A 95 7.19 15.65 -13.72
C TYR A 95 8.66 15.74 -14.11
N ASP A 96 9.09 16.82 -14.77
CA ASP A 96 10.50 17.02 -15.13
C ASP A 96 11.38 17.14 -13.86
N ILE A 97 10.85 17.67 -12.77
CA ILE A 97 11.57 17.85 -11.50
C ILE A 97 11.48 16.61 -10.59
N TYR A 98 10.32 15.97 -10.52
CA TYR A 98 10.00 14.92 -9.53
C TYR A 98 9.64 13.56 -10.12
N GLY A 99 9.69 13.40 -11.44
CA GLY A 99 9.26 12.19 -12.15
C GLY A 99 9.91 10.92 -11.63
N ASP A 100 11.23 10.94 -11.42
CA ASP A 100 11.96 9.79 -10.89
C ASP A 100 11.47 9.38 -9.49
N LYS A 101 11.18 10.36 -8.62
CA LYS A 101 10.67 10.11 -7.26
C LYS A 101 9.26 9.53 -7.30
N LEU A 102 8.41 10.02 -8.21
CA LEU A 102 7.07 9.49 -8.44
C LEU A 102 7.12 8.06 -8.96
N GLU A 103 8.04 7.76 -9.88
CA GLU A 103 8.19 6.40 -10.42
C GLU A 103 8.62 5.41 -9.33
N LEU A 104 9.54 5.81 -8.44
CA LEU A 104 9.90 5.01 -7.28
C LEU A 104 8.70 4.76 -6.36
N LEU A 105 7.91 5.80 -6.06
CA LEU A 105 6.69 5.65 -5.28
C LEU A 105 5.70 4.69 -5.95
N TYR A 106 5.52 4.77 -7.28
CA TYR A 106 4.61 3.88 -7.99
C TYR A 106 5.07 2.41 -7.90
N LYS A 107 6.37 2.15 -7.99
CA LYS A 107 6.93 0.80 -7.80
C LYS A 107 6.71 0.30 -6.38
N ASP A 108 6.93 1.15 -5.39
CA ASP A 108 6.74 0.82 -3.98
C ASP A 108 5.27 0.53 -3.66
N VAL A 109 4.33 1.35 -4.17
CA VAL A 109 2.89 1.15 -4.00
C VAL A 109 2.42 -0.15 -4.68
N ASN A 110 2.91 -0.44 -5.89
CA ASN A 110 2.61 -1.70 -6.55
C ASN A 110 3.12 -2.91 -5.73
N SER A 111 4.32 -2.79 -5.17
CA SER A 111 4.89 -3.83 -4.30
C SER A 111 4.01 -4.08 -3.07
N ILE A 112 3.46 -3.02 -2.47
CA ILE A 112 2.50 -3.14 -1.37
C ILE A 112 1.17 -3.75 -1.83
N GLU A 113 0.66 -3.42 -3.00
CA GLU A 113 -0.58 -4.02 -3.50
C GLU A 113 -0.42 -5.52 -3.77
N GLU A 114 0.72 -5.94 -4.31
CA GLU A 114 1.10 -7.35 -4.43
C GLU A 114 1.22 -8.03 -3.06
N LEU A 115 1.81 -7.35 -2.06
CA LEU A 115 1.88 -7.85 -0.69
C LEU A 115 0.47 -8.14 -0.16
N LYS A 116 -0.49 -7.20 -0.29
CA LYS A 116 -1.86 -7.41 0.19
C LYS A 116 -2.49 -8.65 -0.42
N GLN A 117 -2.32 -8.86 -1.72
CA GLN A 117 -2.83 -10.05 -2.41
C GLN A 117 -2.15 -11.33 -1.92
N LYS A 118 -0.82 -11.31 -1.70
CA LYS A 118 -0.08 -12.46 -1.17
C LYS A 118 -0.45 -12.78 0.27
N VAL A 119 -0.70 -11.78 1.12
CA VAL A 119 -1.19 -12.00 2.50
C VAL A 119 -2.55 -12.71 2.45
N LYS A 120 -3.51 -12.17 1.68
CA LYS A 120 -4.84 -12.81 1.50
C LYS A 120 -4.75 -14.25 1.00
N SER A 121 -3.93 -14.47 -0.03
CA SER A 121 -3.72 -15.82 -0.60
C SER A 121 -3.07 -16.77 0.40
N THR A 122 -2.07 -16.31 1.13
CA THR A 122 -1.35 -17.12 2.14
C THR A 122 -2.29 -17.58 3.24
N LYS A 123 -3.09 -16.67 3.81
CA LYS A 123 -4.05 -17.01 4.86
C LYS A 123 -5.13 -17.96 4.34
N LYS A 124 -5.73 -17.67 3.17
CA LYS A 124 -6.71 -18.56 2.53
C LYS A 124 -6.16 -19.97 2.28
N ASN A 125 -4.89 -20.09 1.88
CA ASN A 125 -4.26 -21.39 1.67
C ASN A 125 -4.03 -22.15 2.99
N ILE A 126 -3.65 -21.44 4.06
CA ILE A 126 -3.51 -22.03 5.40
C ILE A 126 -4.86 -22.53 5.88
N ASP A 127 -5.91 -21.69 5.81
CA ASP A 127 -7.28 -22.09 6.17
C ASP A 127 -7.74 -23.30 5.37
N TYR A 128 -7.59 -23.27 4.05
CA TYR A 128 -7.97 -24.38 3.18
C TYR A 128 -7.28 -25.70 3.55
N LEU A 129 -5.97 -25.66 3.79
CA LEU A 129 -5.21 -26.84 4.22
C LEU A 129 -5.64 -27.34 5.59
N THR A 130 -5.91 -26.44 6.52
CA THR A 130 -6.42 -26.75 7.86
C THR A 130 -7.79 -27.43 7.78
N TYR A 131 -8.74 -26.84 7.05
CA TYR A 131 -10.10 -27.39 6.93
C TYR A 131 -10.14 -28.74 6.20
N ILE A 132 -9.34 -28.92 5.14
CA ILE A 132 -9.23 -30.22 4.47
C ILE A 132 -8.63 -31.27 5.39
N SER A 133 -7.60 -30.92 6.16
CA SER A 133 -6.98 -31.84 7.10
C SER A 133 -7.97 -32.27 8.19
N ILE A 134 -8.74 -31.33 8.74
CA ILE A 134 -9.83 -31.62 9.68
C ILE A 134 -10.89 -32.53 9.04
N GLY A 135 -11.32 -32.23 7.82
CA GLY A 135 -12.27 -33.07 7.08
C GLY A 135 -11.75 -34.50 6.86
N ALA A 136 -10.48 -34.65 6.51
CA ALA A 136 -9.82 -35.95 6.35
C ALA A 136 -9.74 -36.73 7.68
N ILE A 137 -9.46 -36.06 8.79
CA ILE A 137 -9.46 -36.66 10.14
C ILE A 137 -10.85 -37.18 10.49
N VAL A 138 -11.90 -36.39 10.26
CA VAL A 138 -13.29 -36.81 10.54
C VAL A 138 -13.68 -38.03 9.70
N LEU A 139 -13.36 -38.03 8.40
CA LEU A 139 -13.62 -39.16 7.51
C LEU A 139 -12.87 -40.43 7.95
N GLN A 140 -11.59 -40.31 8.32
CA GLN A 140 -10.80 -41.42 8.84
C GLN A 140 -11.35 -41.96 10.16
N GLY A 141 -11.81 -41.09 11.05
CA GLY A 141 -12.49 -41.47 12.30
C GLY A 141 -13.78 -42.24 12.05
N ILE A 142 -14.63 -41.77 11.13
CA ILE A 142 -15.87 -42.46 10.74
C ILE A 142 -15.56 -43.84 10.11
N MET A 143 -14.54 -43.92 9.25
CA MET A 143 -14.11 -45.19 8.64
C MET A 143 -13.71 -46.23 9.70
N LEU A 144 -12.99 -45.81 10.74
CA LEU A 144 -12.60 -46.71 11.84
C LEU A 144 -13.78 -47.23 12.65
N ILE A 145 -14.89 -46.47 12.72
CA ILE A 145 -16.11 -46.84 13.45
C ILE A 145 -17.01 -47.76 12.61
N ILE A 146 -17.21 -47.44 11.33
CA ILE A 146 -18.14 -48.16 10.45
C ILE A 146 -17.55 -49.51 10.01
N PHE A 147 -16.26 -49.55 9.67
CA PHE A 147 -15.63 -50.74 9.12
C PHE A 147 -14.91 -51.56 10.21
N ASN A 148 -15.69 -52.28 11.01
CA ASN A 148 -15.17 -53.04 12.14
C ASN A 148 -14.21 -54.20 11.75
N ASN A 149 -14.34 -54.73 10.53
CA ASN A 149 -13.52 -55.83 9.98
C ASN A 149 -12.19 -55.39 9.34
N ILE A 150 -11.78 -54.12 9.49
CA ILE A 150 -10.45 -53.67 9.05
C ILE A 150 -9.36 -54.42 9.86
N SER A 151 -8.29 -54.83 9.18
CA SER A 151 -7.15 -55.50 9.81
C SER A 151 -6.50 -54.62 10.88
N SER A 152 -5.94 -55.24 11.93
CA SER A 152 -5.26 -54.50 13.01
C SER A 152 -4.16 -53.56 12.48
N LEU A 153 -3.39 -54.02 11.48
CA LEU A 153 -2.35 -53.23 10.85
C LEU A 153 -2.90 -51.99 10.13
N ALA A 154 -4.04 -52.11 9.43
CA ALA A 154 -4.67 -50.97 8.78
C ALA A 154 -5.27 -49.97 9.79
N LYS A 155 -5.81 -50.43 10.93
CA LYS A 155 -6.26 -49.55 12.01
C LYS A 155 -5.11 -48.71 12.59
N ILE A 156 -3.93 -49.33 12.78
CA ILE A 156 -2.72 -48.63 13.23
C ILE A 156 -2.29 -47.57 12.22
N ILE A 157 -2.26 -47.90 10.93
CA ILE A 157 -1.89 -46.95 9.86
C ILE A 157 -2.83 -45.74 9.84
N ILE A 158 -4.15 -45.96 9.91
CA ILE A 158 -5.13 -44.86 9.95
C ILE A 158 -4.96 -44.03 11.22
N GLY A 159 -4.75 -44.66 12.38
CA GLY A 159 -4.50 -43.95 13.64
C GLY A 159 -3.27 -43.04 13.58
N ILE A 160 -2.17 -43.51 13.00
CA ILE A 160 -0.97 -42.70 12.77
C ILE A 160 -1.27 -41.53 11.80
N GLY A 161 -2.02 -41.81 10.73
CA GLY A 161 -2.45 -40.80 9.76
C GLY A 161 -3.24 -39.65 10.40
N ILE A 162 -4.18 -39.96 11.30
CA ILE A 162 -4.94 -38.96 12.06
C ILE A 162 -4.01 -38.08 12.91
N ILE A 163 -3.08 -38.69 13.66
CA ILE A 163 -2.15 -37.95 14.54
C ILE A 163 -1.27 -37.01 13.71
N LEU A 164 -0.74 -37.49 12.58
CA LEU A 164 0.11 -36.68 11.70
C LEU A 164 -0.66 -35.52 11.07
N LEU A 165 -1.86 -35.76 10.54
CA LEU A 165 -2.69 -34.71 9.95
C LEU A 165 -3.09 -33.67 10.98
N PHE A 166 -3.46 -34.08 12.19
CA PHE A 166 -3.83 -33.18 13.28
C PHE A 166 -2.65 -32.30 13.70
N SER A 167 -1.48 -32.92 13.89
CA SER A 167 -0.24 -32.21 14.22
C SER A 167 0.14 -31.20 13.13
N PHE A 168 -0.04 -31.58 11.86
CA PHE A 168 0.21 -30.71 10.72
C PHE A 168 -0.76 -29.52 10.68
N SER A 169 -2.07 -29.73 10.87
CA SER A 169 -3.06 -28.64 10.91
C SER A 169 -2.74 -27.62 12.00
N ILE A 170 -2.44 -28.12 13.20
CA ILE A 170 -2.06 -27.29 14.34
C ILE A 170 -0.80 -26.47 14.00
N PHE A 171 0.21 -27.11 13.41
CA PHE A 171 1.44 -26.43 13.02
C PHE A 171 1.20 -25.33 11.96
N GLN A 172 0.33 -25.57 10.98
CA GLN A 172 -0.03 -24.55 9.99
C GLN A 172 -0.68 -23.33 10.67
N GLN A 173 -1.63 -23.55 11.58
CA GLN A 173 -2.30 -22.47 12.30
C GLN A 173 -1.35 -21.66 13.18
N PHE A 174 -0.48 -22.32 13.95
CA PHE A 174 0.50 -21.63 14.80
C PHE A 174 1.57 -20.87 14.03
N THR A 175 1.83 -21.25 12.77
CA THR A 175 2.83 -20.56 11.94
C THR A 175 2.24 -19.47 11.04
N GLU A 176 0.91 -19.32 11.00
CA GLU A 176 0.23 -18.31 10.17
C GLU A 176 0.74 -16.90 10.44
N ASP A 177 0.64 -16.43 11.69
CA ASP A 177 1.06 -15.09 12.08
C ASP A 177 2.53 -14.82 11.75
N LYS A 178 3.40 -15.79 12.01
CA LYS A 178 4.83 -15.66 11.74
C LYS A 178 5.10 -15.55 10.25
N ARG A 179 4.42 -16.35 9.43
CA ARG A 179 4.56 -16.33 7.96
C ARG A 179 4.06 -15.02 7.38
N VAL A 180 2.91 -14.52 7.85
CA VAL A 180 2.34 -13.23 7.44
C VAL A 180 3.28 -12.08 7.82
N LYS A 181 3.78 -12.03 9.05
CA LYS A 181 4.74 -11.02 9.50
C LYS A 181 6.03 -11.04 8.66
N THR A 182 6.60 -12.23 8.45
CA THR A 182 7.81 -12.39 7.63
C THR A 182 7.59 -11.89 6.19
N LEU A 183 6.42 -12.16 5.63
CA LEU A 183 6.06 -11.70 4.29
C LEU A 183 5.98 -10.16 4.25
N ILE A 184 5.32 -9.54 5.23
CA ILE A 184 5.20 -8.08 5.32
C ILE A 184 6.58 -7.44 5.51
N ASP A 185 7.40 -7.95 6.42
CA ASP A 185 8.76 -7.47 6.67
C ASP A 185 9.59 -7.49 5.38
N GLY A 186 9.50 -8.57 4.59
CA GLY A 186 10.21 -8.68 3.32
C GLY A 186 9.82 -7.58 2.33
N TYR A 187 8.53 -7.27 2.22
CA TYR A 187 8.01 -6.26 1.30
C TYR A 187 8.23 -4.82 1.80
N VAL A 188 8.07 -4.55 3.09
CA VAL A 188 8.29 -3.21 3.66
C VAL A 188 9.77 -2.84 3.65
N ASN A 189 10.67 -3.81 3.81
CA ASN A 189 12.11 -3.54 3.83
C ASN A 189 12.68 -3.17 2.46
N VAL A 190 12.05 -3.58 1.37
CA VAL A 190 12.50 -3.28 -0.01
C VAL A 190 11.97 -1.96 -0.57
N LEU A 191 11.06 -1.29 0.16
CA LEU A 191 10.54 0.02 -0.24
C LEU A 191 11.67 1.05 -0.28
N LYS A 192 11.75 1.80 -1.37
CA LYS A 192 12.82 2.79 -1.62
C LYS A 192 12.45 4.19 -1.14
N THR A 193 11.16 4.44 -1.01
CA THR A 193 10.62 5.74 -0.64
C THR A 193 10.49 5.81 0.89
N ASP A 194 11.42 6.52 1.55
CA ASP A 194 11.54 6.52 3.03
C ASP A 194 10.26 6.90 3.77
N TRP A 195 9.57 7.97 3.33
CA TRP A 195 8.33 8.41 3.97
C TRP A 195 7.23 7.36 3.79
N TYR A 196 7.13 6.74 2.62
CA TYR A 196 6.12 5.71 2.34
C TYR A 196 6.41 4.44 3.13
N LYS A 197 7.69 4.07 3.26
CA LYS A 197 8.15 3.01 4.16
C LYS A 197 7.74 3.30 5.61
N SER A 198 7.98 4.52 6.09
CA SER A 198 7.54 4.92 7.43
C SER A 198 6.03 4.83 7.58
N GLU A 199 5.26 5.17 6.55
CA GLU A 199 3.79 5.11 6.59
C GLU A 199 3.30 3.65 6.62
N MET A 200 3.91 2.76 5.83
CA MET A 200 3.61 1.33 5.87
C MET A 200 3.95 0.69 7.22
N LEU A 201 5.03 1.14 7.88
CA LEU A 201 5.37 0.68 9.23
C LEU A 201 4.33 1.10 10.28
N LYS A 202 3.72 2.30 10.15
CA LYS A 202 2.60 2.69 11.03
C LYS A 202 1.38 1.80 10.82
N GLN A 203 1.14 1.39 9.57
CA GLN A 203 0.04 0.53 9.17
C GLN A 203 0.37 -0.96 9.32
N TYR A 204 1.49 -1.34 9.94
CA TYR A 204 1.96 -2.72 9.98
C TYR A 204 0.94 -3.71 10.58
N VAL A 205 0.28 -3.31 11.66
CA VAL A 205 -0.78 -4.13 12.29
C VAL A 205 -1.96 -4.32 11.34
N PHE A 206 -2.36 -3.27 10.63
CA PHE A 206 -3.41 -3.35 9.62
C PHE A 206 -3.01 -4.30 8.49
N LEU A 207 -1.75 -4.22 8.02
CA LEU A 207 -1.21 -5.12 7.00
C LEU A 207 -1.21 -6.60 7.45
N CYS A 208 -0.93 -6.87 8.72
CA CYS A 208 -1.02 -8.23 9.28
C CYS A 208 -2.45 -8.76 9.29
N ASN A 209 -3.43 -7.86 9.42
CA ASN A 209 -4.83 -8.17 9.62
C ASN A 209 -5.69 -7.89 8.39
N ILE A 210 -5.13 -7.92 7.16
CA ILE A 210 -5.86 -7.66 5.89
C ILE A 210 -6.87 -8.79 5.54
N MET A 211 -7.74 -9.15 6.49
CA MET A 211 -8.87 -10.07 6.32
C MET A 211 -10.05 -9.75 7.28
N GLU A 212 -10.18 -8.52 7.77
CA GLU A 212 -11.50 -7.95 8.10
C GLU A 212 -11.99 -7.06 6.94
#